data_AF-Q0RPL5-F1
#
_entry.id   AF-Q0RPL5-F1
#
_cell.length_a   1.000
_cell.length_b   1.000
_cell.length_c   1.000
_cell.angle_alpha   90.00
_cell.angle_beta   90.00
_cell.angle_gamma   90.00
#
_symmetry.space_group_name_H-M   'P 1'
#
loop_
_entity.id
_entity.type
_entity.pdbx_description
1 polymer ?
#
loop_
_entity_poly.entity_id
_entity_poly.type
_entity_poly.pdbx_seq_one_letter_code
_entity_poly.pdbx_strand_id
1 'polypeptide(L)'
;MAATPPLFDVGCVERMAQAIHRRYLDHELGKRHEAGSRPGLRPWAELAEPLREANRAQAAQYAAIAQARDWSIVSAAADGDPFTFTDAEIEELARDEHVRWRRHKERQGYSYGPLRSDAGPDKRHPSMVDWEELTEEDRDRDRDVIRNMPAVLAHARLRVTRRPEADAG
;
A
#
# COMPACT_ATOMS: atom_id res chain seq x y z
N MET A 1 9.08 -21.83 -16.76
CA MET A 1 8.83 -21.10 -15.49
C MET A 1 9.82 -19.95 -15.45
N ALA A 2 9.40 -18.72 -15.75
CA ALA A 2 10.29 -17.57 -15.67
C ALA A 2 10.48 -17.21 -14.19
N ALA A 3 11.69 -17.41 -13.69
CA ALA A 3 12.04 -17.04 -12.32
C ALA A 3 12.14 -15.52 -12.23
N THR A 4 11.28 -14.91 -11.41
CA THR A 4 11.41 -13.51 -11.01
C THR A 4 12.80 -13.33 -10.38
N PRO A 5 13.63 -12.39 -10.87
CA PRO A 5 14.93 -12.13 -10.23
C PRO A 5 14.71 -11.73 -8.76
N PRO A 6 15.60 -12.09 -7.80
CA PRO A 6 15.34 -11.91 -6.37
C PRO A 6 15.60 -10.44 -5.95
N LEU A 7 14.88 -9.51 -6.56
CA LEU A 7 14.82 -8.11 -6.11
C LEU A 7 13.85 -7.96 -4.93
N PHE A 8 12.92 -8.91 -4.77
CA PHE A 8 12.00 -9.02 -3.65
C PHE A 8 12.36 -10.22 -2.78
N ASP A 9 13.51 -10.17 -2.10
CA ASP A 9 13.73 -11.10 -1.00
C ASP A 9 12.79 -10.77 0.18
N VAL A 10 12.69 -11.70 1.13
CA VAL A 10 11.86 -11.54 2.34
C VAL A 10 12.26 -10.27 3.12
N GLY A 11 13.54 -9.90 3.11
CA GLY A 11 14.05 -8.70 3.78
C GLY A 11 13.59 -7.40 3.11
N CYS A 12 13.49 -7.36 1.77
CA CYS A 12 12.94 -6.23 1.02
C CYS A 12 11.47 -6.00 1.40
N VAL A 13 10.67 -7.07 1.40
CA VAL A 13 9.24 -7.00 1.77
C VAL A 13 9.07 -6.49 3.20
N GLU A 14 9.86 -6.98 4.14
CA GLU A 14 9.79 -6.53 5.54
C GLU A 14 10.17 -5.04 5.69
N ARG A 15 11.22 -4.58 5.01
CA ARG A 15 11.60 -3.14 5.00
C ARG A 15 10.51 -2.25 4.43
N MET A 16 9.89 -2.66 3.32
CA MET A 16 8.77 -1.93 2.73
C MET A 16 7.56 -1.91 3.65
N ALA A 17 7.20 -3.05 4.26
CA ALA A 17 6.08 -3.15 5.18
C ALA A 17 6.26 -2.25 6.42
N GLN A 18 7.47 -2.20 6.97
CA GLN A 18 7.81 -1.26 8.06
C GLN A 18 7.71 0.20 7.63
N ALA A 19 8.15 0.54 6.42
CA ALA A 19 8.05 1.89 5.88
C ALA A 19 6.59 2.32 5.68
N ILE A 20 5.74 1.43 5.15
CA ILE A 20 4.29 1.65 5.02
C ILE A 20 3.68 1.93 6.41
N HIS A 21 3.97 1.07 7.39
CA HIS A 21 3.44 1.23 8.75
C HIS A 21 3.92 2.52 9.42
N ARG A 22 5.18 2.89 9.23
CA ARG A 22 5.74 4.14 9.76
C ARG A 22 4.94 5.35 9.25
N ARG A 23 4.68 5.40 7.94
CA ARG A 23 3.90 6.48 7.33
C ARG A 23 2.47 6.54 7.87
N TYR A 24 1.84 5.38 8.06
CA TYR A 24 0.52 5.30 8.68
C TYR A 24 0.52 5.89 10.11
N LEU A 25 1.50 5.52 10.93
CA LEU A 25 1.64 6.08 12.28
C LEU A 25 1.85 7.59 12.24
N ASP A 26 2.76 8.09 11.41
CA ASP A 26 3.08 9.52 11.32
C ASP A 26 1.84 10.34 10.92
N HIS A 27 1.04 9.83 9.97
CA HIS A 27 -0.22 10.45 9.55
C HIS A 27 -1.27 10.49 10.66
N GLU A 28 -1.51 9.36 11.34
CA GLU A 28 -2.56 9.27 12.37
C GLU A 28 -2.19 10.03 13.65
N LEU A 29 -0.91 10.03 14.03
CA LEU A 29 -0.41 10.84 15.15
C LEU A 29 -0.49 12.34 14.83
N GLY A 30 -0.24 12.73 13.58
CA GLY A 30 -0.46 14.11 13.10
C GLY A 30 -1.92 14.57 13.21
N LYS A 31 -2.88 13.64 13.10
CA LYS A 31 -4.32 13.88 13.31
C LYS A 31 -4.75 13.90 14.79
N ARG A 32 -3.79 13.96 15.73
CA ARG A 32 -4.01 13.98 17.20
C ARG A 32 -4.62 12.69 17.77
N HIS A 33 -4.51 11.55 17.09
CA HIS A 33 -4.78 10.28 17.75
C HIS A 33 -3.64 9.92 18.71
N GLU A 34 -3.99 9.42 19.90
CA GLU A 34 -2.99 8.99 20.88
C GLU A 34 -2.29 7.70 20.42
N ALA A 35 -0.97 7.64 20.57
CA ALA A 35 -0.19 6.45 20.31
C ALA A 35 -0.72 5.26 21.13
N GLY A 36 -0.88 4.10 20.50
CA GLY A 36 -1.39 2.90 21.17
C GLY A 36 -2.89 2.89 21.50
N SER A 37 -3.64 3.96 21.22
CA SER A 37 -5.10 4.02 21.44
C SER A 37 -5.89 2.99 20.63
N ARG A 38 -5.29 2.45 19.56
CA ARG A 38 -5.84 1.38 18.73
C ARG A 38 -4.73 0.37 18.42
N PRO A 39 -5.05 -0.91 18.13
CA PRO A 39 -4.05 -1.92 17.78
C PRO A 39 -3.13 -1.51 16.62
N GLY A 40 -3.65 -0.76 15.64
CA GLY A 40 -2.87 -0.23 14.52
C GLY A 40 -1.95 0.94 14.88
N LEU A 41 -2.15 1.62 16.02
CA LEU A 41 -1.31 2.75 16.45
C LEU A 41 -0.15 2.34 17.34
N ARG A 42 0.22 1.05 17.32
CA ARG A 42 1.36 0.52 18.04
C ARG A 42 2.62 0.50 17.18
N PRO A 43 3.82 0.57 17.79
CA PRO A 43 5.08 0.37 17.06
C PRO A 43 5.09 -0.98 16.31
N TRP A 44 5.86 -1.06 15.23
CA TRP A 44 5.97 -2.28 14.41
C TRP A 44 6.24 -3.55 15.24
N ALA A 45 7.14 -3.45 16.23
CA ALA A 45 7.51 -4.55 17.12
C ALA A 45 6.35 -5.09 17.98
N GLU A 46 5.29 -4.30 18.16
CA GLU A 46 4.13 -4.63 18.99
C GLU A 46 2.84 -4.85 18.18
N LEU A 47 2.91 -4.69 16.85
CA LEU A 47 1.78 -5.00 15.99
C LEU A 47 1.42 -6.48 16.05
N ALA A 48 0.12 -6.74 16.09
CA ALA A 48 -0.42 -8.08 15.87
C ALA A 48 -0.09 -8.56 14.45
N GLU A 49 0.18 -9.86 14.31
CA GLU A 49 0.60 -10.45 13.03
C GLU A 49 -0.34 -10.17 11.85
N PRO A 50 -1.68 -10.18 12.00
CA PRO A 50 -2.58 -9.82 10.89
C PRO A 50 -2.37 -8.41 10.34
N LEU A 51 -1.94 -7.46 11.18
CA LEU A 51 -1.66 -6.09 10.77
C LEU A 51 -0.30 -6.00 10.06
N ARG A 52 0.72 -6.73 10.53
CA ARG A 52 2.00 -6.84 9.79
C ARG A 52 1.79 -7.47 8.43
N GLU A 53 0.99 -8.54 8.37
CA GLU A 53 0.67 -9.23 7.12
C GLU A 53 -0.07 -8.32 6.14
N ALA A 54 -0.97 -7.46 6.61
CA ALA A 54 -1.60 -6.46 5.75
C ALA A 54 -0.58 -5.51 5.10
N ASN A 55 0.42 -5.03 5.87
CA ASN A 55 1.49 -4.18 5.35
C ASN A 55 2.41 -4.93 4.37
N ARG A 56 2.70 -6.21 4.62
CA ARG A 56 3.47 -7.05 3.68
C ARG A 56 2.72 -7.32 2.39
N ALA A 57 1.42 -7.58 2.46
CA ALA A 57 0.57 -7.77 1.29
C ALA A 57 0.54 -6.51 0.41
N GLN A 58 0.47 -5.33 1.02
CA GLN A 58 0.58 -4.05 0.31
C GLN A 58 1.97 -3.88 -0.33
N ALA A 59 3.06 -4.19 0.38
CA ALA A 59 4.40 -4.16 -0.20
C ALA A 59 4.57 -5.09 -1.41
N ALA A 60 3.97 -6.29 -1.36
CA ALA A 60 3.99 -7.25 -2.46
C ALA A 60 3.21 -6.76 -3.69
N GLN A 61 2.14 -5.98 -3.50
CA GLN A 61 1.35 -5.43 -4.59
C GLN A 61 2.12 -4.45 -5.46
N TYR A 62 3.11 -3.73 -4.93
CA TYR A 62 3.94 -2.84 -5.75
C TYR A 62 4.66 -3.58 -6.88
N ALA A 63 5.08 -4.83 -6.64
CA ALA A 63 5.61 -5.68 -7.69
C ALA A 63 4.54 -6.05 -8.73
N ALA A 64 3.31 -6.33 -8.29
CA ALA A 64 2.20 -6.65 -9.19
C ALA A 64 1.79 -5.44 -10.06
N ILE A 65 1.73 -4.25 -9.48
CA ILE A 65 1.46 -2.98 -10.17
C ILE A 65 2.49 -2.77 -11.30
N ALA A 66 3.77 -2.95 -10.98
CA ALA A 66 4.85 -2.77 -11.95
C ALA A 66 4.84 -3.84 -13.05
N GLN A 67 4.44 -5.09 -12.74
CA GLN A 67 4.34 -6.19 -13.71
C GLN A 67 3.15 -6.05 -14.66
N ALA A 68 2.03 -5.52 -14.17
CA ALA A 68 0.83 -5.29 -14.98
C ALA A 68 1.00 -4.13 -15.98
N ARG A 69 2.10 -3.39 -15.88
CA ARG A 69 2.45 -2.24 -16.72
C ARG A 69 3.83 -2.47 -17.33
N ASP A 70 4.19 -1.70 -18.33
CA ASP A 70 5.56 -1.70 -18.87
C ASP A 70 6.51 -0.93 -17.94
N TRP A 71 6.47 -1.23 -16.64
CA TRP A 71 7.38 -0.69 -15.64
C TRP A 71 8.37 -1.77 -15.22
N SER A 72 9.43 -1.35 -14.55
CA SER A 72 10.44 -2.25 -14.01
C SER A 72 10.83 -1.75 -12.62
N ILE A 73 10.99 -2.67 -11.68
CA ILE A 73 11.58 -2.37 -10.38
C ILE A 73 13.03 -2.83 -10.44
N VAL A 74 13.95 -1.92 -10.13
CA VAL A 74 15.39 -2.14 -10.22
C VAL A 74 16.05 -1.71 -8.92
N SER A 75 17.26 -2.21 -8.67
CA SER A 75 18.10 -1.72 -7.57
C SER A 75 18.36 -0.23 -7.76
N ALA A 76 18.14 0.57 -6.71
CA ALA A 76 18.39 2.00 -6.72
C ALA A 76 19.81 2.28 -6.19
N ALA A 77 20.62 2.97 -6.99
CA ALA A 77 21.72 3.77 -6.47
C ALA A 77 21.16 5.08 -5.87
N ALA A 78 21.96 5.85 -5.14
CA ALA A 78 21.51 7.09 -4.49
C ALA A 78 21.12 8.20 -5.49
N ASP A 79 21.49 8.01 -6.75
CA ASP A 79 21.43 8.91 -7.88
C ASP A 79 20.48 8.36 -8.95
N GLY A 80 19.28 8.94 -9.01
CA GLY A 80 18.26 8.63 -10.00
C GLY A 80 17.05 9.53 -9.87
N ASP A 81 16.44 9.85 -11.01
CA ASP A 81 15.23 10.69 -11.02
C ASP A 81 14.08 9.99 -10.27
N PRO A 82 13.30 10.75 -9.48
CA PRO A 82 12.14 10.21 -8.81
C PRO A 82 11.11 9.75 -9.83
N PHE A 83 10.49 8.60 -9.59
CA PHE A 83 9.38 8.14 -10.40
C PHE A 83 8.15 9.01 -10.13
N THR A 84 7.65 9.66 -11.17
CA THR A 84 6.43 10.47 -11.12
C THR A 84 5.30 9.72 -11.80
N PHE A 85 4.15 9.65 -11.12
CA PHE A 85 2.90 9.19 -11.71
C PHE A 85 2.18 10.37 -12.37
N THR A 86 1.42 10.07 -13.41
CA THR A 86 0.36 10.95 -13.92
C THR A 86 -0.87 10.87 -13.01
N ASP A 87 -1.72 11.89 -13.05
CA ASP A 87 -2.97 11.89 -12.27
C ASP A 87 -3.90 10.73 -12.66
N ALA A 88 -3.92 10.35 -13.94
CA ALA A 88 -4.70 9.22 -14.43
C ALA A 88 -4.18 7.88 -13.86
N GLU A 89 -2.87 7.66 -13.84
CA GLU A 89 -2.26 6.47 -13.23
C GLU A 89 -2.56 6.41 -11.71
N ILE A 90 -2.52 7.55 -11.01
CA ILE A 90 -2.85 7.61 -9.58
C ILE A 90 -4.30 7.18 -9.35
N GLU A 91 -5.24 7.74 -10.11
CA GLU A 91 -6.67 7.49 -9.92
C GLU A 91 -7.04 6.03 -10.26
N GLU A 92 -6.47 5.47 -11.34
CA GLU A 92 -6.66 4.07 -11.72
C GLU A 92 -6.14 3.12 -10.63
N LEU A 93 -4.89 3.34 -10.19
CA LEU A 93 -4.25 2.50 -9.19
C LEU A 93 -4.90 2.62 -7.80
N ALA A 94 -5.43 3.80 -7.47
CA ALA A 94 -6.15 4.00 -6.21
C ALA A 94 -7.45 3.19 -6.16
N ARG A 95 -8.18 3.09 -7.28
CA ARG A 95 -9.36 2.21 -7.40
C ARG A 95 -9.00 0.75 -7.16
N ASP A 96 -7.93 0.28 -7.81
CA ASP A 96 -7.44 -1.08 -7.64
C ASP A 96 -7.02 -1.36 -6.19
N GLU A 97 -6.38 -0.38 -5.55
CA GLU A 97 -5.98 -0.46 -4.15
C GLU A 97 -7.18 -0.58 -3.21
N HIS A 98 -8.22 0.24 -3.43
CA HIS A 98 -9.46 0.14 -2.67
C HIS A 98 -10.11 -1.24 -2.80
N VAL A 99 -10.21 -1.75 -4.03
CA VAL A 99 -10.75 -3.10 -4.28
C VAL A 99 -9.95 -4.16 -3.54
N ARG A 100 -8.61 -4.08 -3.56
CA ARG A 100 -7.75 -5.00 -2.81
C ARG A 100 -7.96 -4.86 -1.31
N TRP A 101 -8.01 -3.64 -0.78
CA TRP A 101 -8.23 -3.37 0.63
C TRP A 101 -9.57 -3.94 1.12
N ARG A 102 -10.66 -3.71 0.37
CA ARG A 102 -11.98 -4.27 0.67
C ARG A 102 -11.94 -5.79 0.71
N ARG A 103 -11.40 -6.43 -0.31
CA ARG A 103 -11.26 -7.91 -0.36
C ARG A 103 -10.46 -8.45 0.83
N HIS A 104 -9.42 -7.74 1.28
CA HIS A 104 -8.68 -8.13 2.47
C HIS A 104 -9.53 -8.02 3.74
N LYS A 105 -10.32 -6.94 3.87
CA LYS A 105 -11.25 -6.73 4.99
C LYS A 105 -12.39 -7.74 5.02
N GLU A 106 -12.98 -8.06 3.87
CA GLU A 106 -14.02 -9.10 3.74
C GLU A 106 -13.52 -10.45 4.26
N ARG A 107 -12.31 -10.87 3.88
CA ARG A 107 -11.68 -12.10 4.38
C ARG A 107 -11.45 -12.11 5.90
N GLN A 108 -11.41 -10.94 6.53
CA GLN A 108 -11.31 -10.79 7.98
C GLN A 108 -12.68 -10.72 8.68
N GLY A 109 -13.77 -10.88 7.93
CA GLY A 109 -15.16 -10.83 8.39
C GLY A 109 -15.73 -9.42 8.51
N TYR A 110 -15.12 -8.42 7.85
CA TYR A 110 -15.70 -7.08 7.82
C TYR A 110 -16.83 -6.99 6.79
N SER A 111 -17.88 -6.27 7.16
CA SER A 111 -18.96 -5.84 6.29
C SER A 111 -19.10 -4.31 6.32
N TYR A 112 -20.01 -3.77 5.51
CA TYR A 112 -20.39 -2.37 5.58
C TYR A 112 -21.11 -2.04 6.89
N GLY A 113 -20.78 -0.88 7.45
CA GLY A 113 -21.59 -0.22 8.46
C GLY A 113 -21.19 1.25 8.63
N PRO A 114 -22.14 2.15 8.88
CA PRO A 114 -21.88 3.59 8.96
C PRO A 114 -20.96 3.98 10.12
N LEU A 115 -20.88 3.12 11.15
CA LEU A 115 -19.97 3.25 12.27
C LEU A 115 -18.96 2.10 12.24
N ARG A 116 -17.69 2.44 12.42
CA ARG A 116 -16.60 1.47 12.49
C ARG A 116 -16.73 0.60 13.75
N SER A 117 -16.61 -0.71 13.55
CA SER A 117 -16.57 -1.73 14.61
C SER A 117 -15.46 -2.73 14.27
N ASP A 118 -14.37 -2.72 15.03
CA ASP A 118 -13.20 -3.58 14.78
C ASP A 118 -13.21 -4.87 15.61
N ALA A 119 -14.20 -5.06 16.50
CA ALA A 119 -14.24 -6.13 17.49
C ALA A 119 -15.52 -6.96 17.40
N GLY A 120 -15.43 -8.21 17.87
CA GLY A 120 -16.56 -9.16 17.89
C GLY A 120 -16.84 -9.82 16.53
N PRO A 121 -17.97 -10.54 16.43
CA PRO A 121 -18.39 -11.23 15.21
C PRO A 121 -18.96 -10.28 14.14
N ASP A 122 -19.41 -9.08 14.52
CA ASP A 122 -19.98 -8.06 13.63
C ASP A 122 -18.98 -6.91 13.39
N LYS A 123 -17.93 -7.22 12.62
CA LYS A 123 -16.92 -6.23 12.25
C LYS A 123 -17.43 -5.38 11.08
N ARG A 124 -17.36 -4.06 11.21
CA ARG A 124 -17.92 -3.11 10.24
C ARG A 124 -16.96 -1.98 9.96
N HIS A 125 -16.94 -1.50 8.72
CA HIS A 125 -16.18 -0.31 8.34
C HIS A 125 -16.96 0.55 7.34
N PRO A 126 -17.01 1.88 7.51
CA PRO A 126 -17.79 2.77 6.65
C PRO A 126 -17.35 2.75 5.20
N SER A 127 -16.05 2.62 4.96
CA SER A 127 -15.48 2.55 3.60
C SER A 127 -15.66 1.19 2.90
N MET A 128 -16.41 0.24 3.46
CA MET A 128 -16.74 -1.04 2.79
C MET A 128 -17.88 -0.85 1.76
N VAL A 129 -17.71 0.12 0.88
CA VAL A 129 -18.64 0.53 -0.19
C VAL A 129 -17.88 0.61 -1.51
N ASP A 130 -18.58 0.75 -2.64
CA ASP A 130 -17.92 0.88 -3.94
C ASP A 130 -17.14 2.20 -4.04
N TRP A 131 -16.18 2.27 -4.98
CA TRP A 131 -15.29 3.43 -5.12
C TRP A 131 -16.07 4.73 -5.30
N GLU A 132 -17.15 4.66 -6.08
CA GLU A 132 -18.06 5.76 -6.41
C GLU A 132 -18.81 6.30 -5.17
N GLU A 133 -18.94 5.50 -4.12
CA GLU A 133 -19.63 5.83 -2.88
C GLU A 133 -18.68 6.31 -1.77
N LEU A 134 -17.37 6.19 -1.98
CA LEU A 134 -16.38 6.70 -1.04
C LEU A 134 -16.45 8.22 -0.91
N THR A 135 -16.13 8.69 0.29
CA THR A 135 -15.78 10.09 0.51
C THR A 135 -14.47 10.42 -0.20
N GLU A 136 -14.27 11.68 -0.60
CA GLU A 136 -12.97 12.09 -1.17
C GLU A 136 -11.81 11.88 -0.18
N GLU A 137 -12.03 12.04 1.13
CA GLU A 137 -11.00 11.74 2.12
C GLU A 137 -10.57 10.27 2.09
N ASP A 138 -11.52 9.34 1.92
CA ASP A 138 -11.21 7.92 1.78
C ASP A 138 -10.50 7.61 0.46
N ARG A 139 -10.94 8.19 -0.67
CA ARG A 139 -10.24 8.05 -1.95
C ARG A 139 -8.81 8.59 -1.88
N ASP A 140 -8.61 9.72 -1.19
CA ASP A 140 -7.29 10.31 -1.00
C ASP A 140 -6.35 9.40 -0.20
N ARG A 141 -6.88 8.58 0.73
CA ARG A 141 -6.06 7.55 1.41
C ARG A 141 -5.49 6.54 0.41
N ASP A 142 -6.30 6.05 -0.52
CA ASP A 142 -5.85 5.11 -1.55
C ASP A 142 -4.90 5.79 -2.56
N ARG A 143 -5.19 7.02 -2.97
CA ARG A 143 -4.29 7.81 -3.83
C ARG A 143 -2.93 8.02 -3.15
N ASP A 144 -2.92 8.29 -1.85
CA ASP A 144 -1.69 8.47 -1.09
C ASP A 144 -0.88 7.18 -0.97
N VAL A 145 -1.53 6.01 -0.88
CA VAL A 145 -0.83 4.73 -0.99
C VAL A 145 -0.03 4.66 -2.28
N ILE A 146 -0.64 5.00 -3.41
CA ILE A 146 0.00 4.97 -4.72
C ILE A 146 1.12 6.02 -4.83
N ARG A 147 0.85 7.26 -4.44
CA ARG A 147 1.86 8.34 -4.44
C ARG A 147 3.10 7.98 -3.61
N ASN A 148 2.91 7.20 -2.56
CA ASN A 148 3.98 6.80 -1.65
C ASN A 148 4.80 5.60 -2.11
N MET A 149 4.34 4.85 -3.12
CA MET A 149 5.02 3.65 -3.63
C MET A 149 6.52 3.89 -3.93
N PRO A 150 6.95 4.96 -4.65
CA PRO A 150 8.36 5.21 -4.93
C PRO A 150 9.19 5.41 -3.67
N ALA A 151 8.67 6.15 -2.68
CA ALA A 151 9.35 6.37 -1.41
C ALA A 151 9.48 5.07 -0.60
N VAL A 152 8.45 4.22 -0.59
CA VAL A 152 8.50 2.91 0.08
C VAL A 152 9.53 1.99 -0.58
N LEU A 153 9.57 1.95 -1.92
CA LEU A 153 10.58 1.18 -2.65
C LEU A 153 12.01 1.65 -2.32
N ALA A 154 12.21 2.96 -2.18
CA ALA A 154 13.52 3.53 -1.83
C ALA A 154 14.05 3.05 -0.47
N HIS A 155 13.17 2.82 0.52
CA HIS A 155 13.57 2.21 1.80
C HIS A 155 14.08 0.78 1.67
N ALA A 156 13.70 0.07 0.61
CA ALA A 156 14.24 -1.24 0.26
C ALA A 156 15.43 -1.17 -0.70
N ARG A 157 15.95 0.02 -1.01
CA ARG A 157 16.97 0.29 -2.05
C ARG A 157 16.51 -0.13 -3.45
N LEU A 158 15.22 0.06 -3.71
CA LEU A 158 14.59 -0.21 -4.99
C LEU A 158 14.04 1.09 -5.58
N ARG A 159 13.94 1.16 -6.90
CA ARG A 159 13.20 2.21 -7.61
C ARG A 159 12.36 1.59 -8.70
N VAL A 160 11.21 2.20 -8.97
CA VAL A 160 10.38 1.87 -10.13
C VAL A 160 10.78 2.80 -11.28
N THR A 161 10.84 2.25 -12.50
CA THR A 161 11.13 2.99 -13.74
C THR A 161 10.14 2.58 -14.81
N ARG A 162 9.83 3.47 -15.75
CA ARG A 162 9.16 3.07 -16.99
C ARG A 162 10.17 2.28 -17.83
N ARG A 163 9.74 1.18 -18.44
CA ARG A 163 10.55 0.51 -19.46
C ARG A 163 10.60 1.47 -20.66
N PRO A 164 11.78 1.71 -21.26
CA PRO A 164 11.81 2.44 -22.51
C PRO A 164 10.91 1.69 -23.50
N GLU A 165 10.13 2.42 -24.31
CA GLU A 165 9.52 1.82 -25.49
C GLU A 165 10.65 1.12 -26.24
N ALA A 166 10.51 -0.18 -26.47
CA ALA A 166 11.44 -0.86 -27.36
C ALA A 166 11.33 -0.12 -28.70
N ASP A 167 12.42 0.48 -29.17
CA ASP A 167 12.46 1.12 -30.48
C ASP A 167 11.77 0.19 -31.47
N ALA A 168 10.61 0.61 -31.97
CA ALA A 168 9.92 -0.07 -33.04
C ALA A 168 10.78 0.12 -34.29
N GLY A 169 11.75 -0.78 -34.45
CA GLY A 169 12.57 -0.93 -35.65
C GLY A 169 11.80 -1.58 -36.79
#